data_AF-A0AAU0NVJ7-F1
#
_entry.id   AF-A0AAU0NVJ7-F1
#
_cell.length_a   1.000
_cell.length_b   1.000
_cell.length_c   1.000
_cell.angle_alpha   90.00
_cell.angle_beta   90.00
_cell.angle_gamma   90.00
#
_symmetry.space_group_name_H-M   'P 1'
#
loop_
_entity.id
_entity.type
_entity.pdbx_description
1 polymer ?
#
loop_
_entity_poly.entity_id
_entity_poly.type
_entity_poly.pdbx_seq_one_letter_code
_entity_poly.pdbx_strand_id
1 'polypeptide(L)'
;MEEKLLVMQKGNLYGFININGEFIIEPIYKDAEEFCEGLSLVKTIDDKKCFINPKNEVVLNIEYESISSFTNGLAAFRQNGKAGYIDMEGNVAIEPQYDWINSEFNENGFSVVEVNHKHGVINKEGKYILQPIYDSIMNASDGIFSVTKNGKDGYVDVNGKIVIEFKFACAHNFSEELAIVHTENRKYGVINKTGEFVIEPRFNYLRDFKDGLAVFSEKENSEKLGYIDTEGNIVIKEKYYEAKDFTEGLAAVETNKGMGYIDKKGKLIIKDVFTTADDFKDGIACVTYKGNWGYVTRDKKWIYKPEGFDLW
;
A
#
# COMPACT_ATOMS: atom_id res chain seq x y z
N MET A 1 16.31 -18.12 -4.45
CA MET A 1 15.76 -16.75 -4.55
C MET A 1 15.32 -16.60 -5.97
N GLU A 2 14.02 -16.40 -6.20
CA GLU A 2 13.52 -16.03 -7.53
C GLU A 2 14.14 -14.68 -7.92
N GLU A 3 14.49 -14.53 -9.19
CA GLU A 3 15.04 -13.29 -9.71
C GLU A 3 13.94 -12.21 -9.70
N LYS A 4 14.21 -11.06 -9.07
CA LYS A 4 13.26 -9.94 -9.04
C LYS A 4 13.11 -9.35 -10.44
N LEU A 5 11.90 -9.41 -10.98
CA LEU A 5 11.53 -8.78 -12.25
C LEU A 5 10.82 -7.47 -11.98
N LEU A 6 11.20 -6.42 -12.71
CA LEU A 6 10.58 -5.11 -12.65
C LEU A 6 9.73 -4.91 -13.90
N VAL A 7 8.51 -4.42 -13.72
CA VAL A 7 7.67 -3.94 -14.83
C VAL A 7 8.35 -2.74 -15.46
N MET A 8 8.37 -2.72 -16.79
CA MET A 8 8.88 -1.59 -17.56
C MET A 8 7.92 -1.26 -18.70
N GLN A 9 7.92 0.00 -19.12
CA GLN A 9 7.10 0.48 -20.24
C GLN A 9 7.98 1.07 -21.34
N LYS A 10 7.71 0.68 -22.59
CA LYS A 10 8.31 1.25 -23.80
C LYS A 10 7.22 1.58 -24.82
N GLY A 11 7.04 2.86 -25.11
CA GLY A 11 5.85 3.31 -25.86
C GLY A 11 4.58 3.00 -25.05
N ASN A 12 3.61 2.34 -25.67
CA ASN A 12 2.35 1.94 -25.01
C ASN A 12 2.33 0.47 -24.57
N LEU A 13 3.49 -0.20 -24.57
CA LEU A 13 3.60 -1.62 -24.24
C LEU A 13 4.45 -1.83 -23.00
N TYR A 14 4.09 -2.86 -22.25
CA TYR A 14 4.73 -3.30 -21.03
C TYR A 14 5.51 -4.59 -21.26
N GLY A 15 6.66 -4.68 -20.59
CA GLY A 15 7.54 -5.84 -20.55
C GLY A 15 8.20 -5.95 -19.18
N PHE A 16 9.19 -6.82 -19.06
CA PHE A 16 9.85 -7.13 -17.79
C PHE A 16 11.37 -7.14 -17.94
N ILE A 17 12.05 -6.50 -17.00
CA ILE A 17 13.51 -6.44 -16.92
C ILE A 17 13.99 -7.01 -15.58
N ASN A 18 15.22 -7.53 -15.55
CA ASN A 18 15.88 -7.87 -14.29
C ASN A 18 16.48 -6.62 -13.61
N ILE A 19 17.05 -6.80 -12.42
CA ILE A 19 17.68 -5.73 -11.64
C ILE A 19 18.92 -5.10 -12.30
N ASN A 20 19.47 -5.74 -13.34
CA ASN A 20 20.57 -5.20 -14.14
C ASN A 20 20.06 -4.38 -15.35
N GLY A 21 18.75 -4.29 -15.54
CA GLY A 21 18.12 -3.59 -16.66
C GLY A 21 18.05 -4.40 -17.96
N GLU A 22 18.30 -5.71 -17.92
CA GLU A 22 18.24 -6.60 -19.08
C GLU A 22 16.81 -7.09 -19.31
N PHE A 23 16.35 -7.13 -20.56
CA PHE A 23 15.03 -7.64 -20.91
C PHE A 23 14.92 -9.14 -20.66
N ILE A 24 13.94 -9.51 -19.84
CA ILE A 24 13.50 -10.90 -19.63
C ILE A 24 12.29 -11.20 -20.51
N ILE A 25 11.38 -10.23 -20.63
CA ILE A 25 10.25 -10.27 -21.56
C ILE A 25 10.20 -8.89 -22.25
N GLU A 26 10.29 -8.89 -23.58
CA GLU A 26 10.21 -7.68 -24.38
C GLU A 26 8.85 -6.96 -24.21
N PRO A 27 8.74 -5.64 -24.44
CA PRO A 27 7.49 -4.92 -24.31
C PRO A 27 6.45 -5.34 -25.34
N ILE A 28 5.55 -6.23 -24.96
CA ILE A 28 4.53 -6.85 -25.85
C ILE A 28 3.11 -6.82 -25.28
N TYR A 29 2.94 -6.42 -24.01
CA TYR A 29 1.64 -6.39 -23.33
C TYR A 29 1.03 -5.00 -23.30
N LYS A 30 -0.31 -4.89 -23.35
CA LYS A 30 -1.02 -3.61 -23.17
C LYS A 30 -1.02 -3.16 -21.71
N ASP A 31 -0.90 -4.10 -20.78
CA ASP A 31 -0.89 -3.88 -19.33
C ASP A 31 -0.21 -5.06 -18.64
N ALA A 32 0.44 -4.82 -17.51
CA ALA A 32 1.16 -5.84 -16.75
C ALA A 32 1.27 -5.45 -15.27
N GLU A 33 0.90 -6.36 -14.38
CA GLU A 33 1.18 -6.26 -12.94
C GLU A 33 2.58 -6.79 -12.61
N GLU A 34 3.09 -6.48 -11.41
CA GLU A 34 4.35 -7.08 -10.92
C GLU A 34 4.24 -8.61 -10.84
N PHE A 35 5.39 -9.30 -10.93
CA PHE A 35 5.43 -10.73 -10.66
C PHE A 35 5.21 -10.99 -9.17
N CYS A 36 4.15 -11.73 -8.84
CA CYS A 36 3.81 -12.20 -7.50
C CYS A 36 3.75 -13.74 -7.54
N GLU A 37 4.51 -14.40 -6.66
CA GLU A 37 4.54 -15.86 -6.55
C GLU A 37 4.84 -16.57 -7.89
N GLY A 38 5.76 -15.99 -8.67
CA GLY A 38 6.18 -16.52 -9.97
C GLY A 38 5.18 -16.30 -11.11
N LEU A 39 4.08 -15.56 -10.90
CA LEU A 39 3.10 -15.23 -11.93
C LEU A 39 2.89 -13.72 -12.06
N SER A 40 2.58 -13.24 -13.25
CA SER A 40 2.15 -11.85 -13.47
C SER A 40 0.84 -11.83 -14.26
N LEU A 41 -0.13 -11.01 -13.82
CA LEU A 41 -1.36 -10.76 -14.56
C LEU A 41 -1.05 -9.77 -15.68
N VAL A 42 -1.29 -10.18 -16.93
CA VAL A 42 -1.02 -9.37 -18.11
C VAL A 42 -2.26 -9.24 -19.00
N LYS A 43 -2.30 -8.15 -19.77
CA LYS A 43 -3.31 -7.92 -20.81
C LYS A 43 -2.65 -7.96 -22.19
N THR A 44 -3.08 -8.90 -23.03
CA THR A 44 -2.54 -9.06 -24.40
C THR A 44 -3.02 -7.96 -25.34
N ILE A 45 -2.41 -7.90 -26.53
CA ILE A 45 -2.81 -6.95 -27.59
C ILE A 45 -4.27 -7.14 -28.04
N ASP A 46 -4.80 -8.36 -27.92
CA ASP A 46 -6.20 -8.72 -28.25
C ASP A 46 -7.14 -8.53 -27.05
N ASP A 47 -6.71 -7.77 -26.03
CA ASP A 47 -7.45 -7.46 -24.81
C ASP A 47 -7.83 -8.68 -23.94
N LYS A 48 -7.15 -9.82 -24.11
CA LYS A 48 -7.29 -11.00 -23.24
C LYS A 48 -6.44 -10.85 -21.99
N LYS A 49 -6.97 -11.24 -20.84
CA LYS A 49 -6.24 -11.30 -19.57
C LYS A 49 -5.77 -12.73 -19.28
N CYS A 50 -4.52 -12.88 -18.87
CA CYS A 50 -3.95 -14.16 -18.47
C CYS A 50 -2.83 -13.99 -17.45
N PHE A 51 -2.53 -15.05 -16.70
CA PHE A 51 -1.31 -15.15 -15.93
C PHE A 51 -0.20 -15.76 -16.79
N ILE A 52 0.98 -15.16 -16.72
CA ILE A 52 2.20 -15.68 -17.35
C ILE A 52 3.27 -15.97 -16.31
N ASN A 53 4.19 -16.87 -16.64
CA ASN A 53 5.41 -17.10 -15.86
C ASN A 53 6.60 -16.26 -16.42
N PRO A 54 7.78 -16.26 -15.77
CA PRO A 54 8.97 -15.54 -16.24
C PRO A 54 9.51 -15.96 -17.61
N LYS A 55 9.08 -17.12 -18.13
CA LYS A 55 9.41 -17.59 -19.48
C LYS A 55 8.43 -17.10 -20.54
N ASN A 56 7.49 -16.23 -20.14
CA ASN A 56 6.41 -15.73 -20.99
C ASN A 56 5.41 -16.81 -21.43
N GLU A 57 5.32 -17.91 -20.69
CA GLU A 57 4.35 -18.98 -20.95
C GLU A 57 3.04 -18.66 -20.23
N VAL A 58 1.91 -18.80 -20.92
CA VAL A 58 0.58 -18.62 -20.31
C VAL A 58 0.30 -19.78 -19.37
N VAL A 59 0.04 -19.47 -18.10
CA VAL A 59 -0.26 -20.45 -17.05
C VAL A 59 -1.77 -20.57 -16.84
N LEU A 60 -2.49 -19.45 -16.79
CA LEU A 60 -3.94 -19.42 -16.61
C LEU A 60 -4.59 -18.37 -17.53
N ASN A 61 -5.68 -18.75 -18.20
CA ASN A 61 -6.54 -17.81 -18.92
C ASN A 61 -7.65 -17.33 -18.00
N ILE A 62 -7.97 -16.03 -18.04
CA ILE A 62 -8.95 -15.42 -17.15
C ILE A 62 -10.21 -15.05 -17.92
N GLU A 63 -11.33 -15.62 -17.49
CA GLU A 63 -12.68 -15.35 -18.02
C GLU A 63 -13.59 -14.65 -16.99
N TYR A 64 -13.03 -14.27 -15.84
CA TYR A 64 -13.74 -13.61 -14.75
C TYR A 64 -13.93 -12.10 -15.01
N GLU A 65 -14.94 -11.52 -14.37
CA GLU A 65 -15.21 -10.08 -14.43
C GLU A 65 -14.00 -9.27 -13.92
N SER A 66 -13.38 -9.77 -12.86
CA SER A 66 -12.11 -9.27 -12.32
C SER A 66 -11.36 -10.37 -11.59
N ILE A 67 -10.03 -10.21 -11.50
CA ILE A 67 -9.14 -11.06 -10.70
C ILE A 67 -7.98 -10.21 -10.17
N SER A 68 -7.48 -10.52 -8.98
CA SER A 68 -6.25 -9.95 -8.43
C SER A 68 -5.03 -10.80 -8.77
N SER A 69 -3.82 -10.26 -8.58
CA SER A 69 -2.61 -11.08 -8.47
C SER A 69 -2.71 -12.12 -7.34
N PHE A 70 -1.93 -13.21 -7.47
CA PHE A 70 -1.83 -14.24 -6.45
C PHE A 70 -1.05 -13.74 -5.24
N THR A 71 -1.59 -13.99 -4.06
CA THR A 71 -0.94 -13.75 -2.77
C THR A 71 -1.27 -14.88 -1.81
N ASN A 72 -0.23 -15.44 -1.18
CA ASN A 72 -0.31 -16.62 -0.33
C ASN A 72 -1.08 -17.80 -0.98
N GLY A 73 -0.88 -18.01 -2.28
CA GLY A 73 -1.48 -19.09 -3.07
C GLY A 73 -2.94 -18.88 -3.50
N LEU A 74 -3.52 -17.69 -3.24
CA LEU A 74 -4.92 -17.38 -3.59
C LEU A 74 -5.02 -16.08 -4.38
N ALA A 75 -6.01 -16.00 -5.27
CA ALA A 75 -6.39 -14.78 -5.97
C ALA A 75 -7.88 -14.51 -5.78
N ALA A 76 -8.23 -13.27 -5.43
CA ALA A 76 -9.61 -12.82 -5.38
C ALA A 76 -10.17 -12.71 -6.80
N PHE A 77 -11.33 -13.29 -7.05
CA PHE A 77 -12.01 -13.21 -8.35
C PHE A 77 -13.47 -12.79 -8.20
N ARG A 78 -14.05 -12.29 -9.29
CA ARG A 78 -15.47 -11.92 -9.37
C ARG A 78 -16.18 -12.61 -10.52
N GLN A 79 -17.35 -13.18 -10.23
CA GLN A 79 -18.21 -13.84 -11.20
C GLN A 79 -19.68 -13.66 -10.82
N ASN A 80 -20.51 -13.32 -11.81
CA ASN A 80 -21.95 -13.07 -11.63
C ASN A 80 -22.23 -12.03 -10.53
N GLY A 81 -21.38 -10.99 -10.46
CA GLY A 81 -21.48 -9.93 -9.46
C GLY A 81 -21.04 -10.31 -8.04
N LYS A 82 -20.66 -11.55 -7.77
CA LYS A 82 -20.18 -12.02 -6.44
C LYS A 82 -18.68 -12.34 -6.47
N ALA A 83 -18.04 -12.18 -5.33
CA ALA A 83 -16.60 -12.38 -5.17
C ALA A 83 -16.28 -13.62 -4.34
N GLY A 84 -15.18 -14.28 -4.70
CA GLY A 84 -14.63 -15.49 -4.07
C GLY A 84 -13.11 -15.59 -4.28
N TYR A 85 -12.51 -16.74 -3.99
CA TYR A 85 -11.09 -16.98 -4.20
C TYR A 85 -10.82 -18.21 -5.06
N ILE A 86 -9.80 -18.13 -5.91
CA ILE A 86 -9.24 -19.29 -6.63
C ILE A 86 -7.82 -19.62 -6.14
N ASP A 87 -7.40 -20.86 -6.31
CA ASP A 87 -6.01 -21.31 -6.13
C ASP A 87 -5.15 -21.08 -7.38
N MET A 88 -3.85 -21.39 -7.28
CA MET A 88 -2.88 -21.20 -8.37
C MET A 88 -3.09 -22.17 -9.56
N GLU A 89 -3.85 -23.25 -9.37
CA GLU A 89 -4.30 -24.12 -10.46
C GLU A 89 -5.57 -23.60 -11.14
N GLY A 90 -6.19 -22.55 -10.60
CA GLY A 90 -7.41 -21.92 -11.10
C GLY A 90 -8.70 -22.56 -10.59
N ASN A 91 -8.63 -23.46 -9.61
CA ASN A 91 -9.82 -24.04 -8.98
C ASN A 91 -10.42 -23.06 -7.96
N VAL A 92 -11.74 -23.10 -7.81
CA VAL A 92 -12.44 -22.29 -6.80
C VAL A 92 -12.11 -22.82 -5.40
N ALA A 93 -11.39 -22.01 -4.62
CA ALA A 93 -11.06 -22.30 -3.22
C ALA A 93 -12.16 -21.81 -2.26
N ILE A 94 -12.75 -20.65 -2.56
CA ILE A 94 -13.90 -20.10 -1.83
C ILE A 94 -14.93 -19.65 -2.85
N GLU A 95 -16.12 -20.27 -2.79
CA GLU A 95 -17.23 -20.00 -3.70
C GLU A 95 -17.63 -18.52 -3.70
N PRO A 96 -17.94 -17.94 -4.88
CA PRO A 96 -18.29 -16.54 -5.00
C PRO A 96 -19.65 -16.28 -4.36
N GLN A 97 -19.64 -15.63 -3.19
CA GLN A 97 -20.85 -15.36 -2.40
C GLN A 97 -20.86 -13.97 -1.74
N TYR A 98 -19.71 -13.29 -1.74
CA TYR A 98 -19.54 -11.98 -1.10
C TYR A 98 -19.83 -10.85 -2.09
N ASP A 99 -20.34 -9.73 -1.58
CA ASP A 99 -20.53 -8.52 -2.39
C ASP A 99 -19.18 -7.87 -2.75
N TRP A 100 -18.22 -8.00 -1.84
CA TRP A 100 -16.83 -7.57 -1.98
C TRP A 100 -15.91 -8.37 -1.05
N ILE A 101 -14.63 -8.50 -1.42
CA ILE A 101 -13.57 -9.15 -0.63
C ILE A 101 -12.26 -8.36 -0.78
N ASN A 102 -11.38 -8.44 0.21
CA ASN A 102 -9.98 -8.03 0.03
C ASN A 102 -9.30 -8.87 -1.05
N SER A 103 -8.34 -8.29 -1.79
CA SER A 103 -7.56 -9.03 -2.79
C SER A 103 -6.65 -10.10 -2.19
N GLU A 104 -6.26 -9.93 -0.92
CA GLU A 104 -5.28 -10.77 -0.23
C GLU A 104 -5.74 -11.14 1.18
N PHE A 105 -5.20 -12.26 1.66
CA PHE A 105 -5.23 -12.61 3.08
C PHE A 105 -4.03 -11.98 3.77
N ASN A 106 -4.24 -11.45 4.97
CA ASN A 106 -3.13 -10.95 5.79
C ASN A 106 -2.21 -12.09 6.27
N GLU A 107 -1.12 -11.72 6.94
CA GLU A 107 -0.12 -12.67 7.48
C GLU A 107 -0.72 -13.73 8.42
N ASN A 108 -1.86 -13.43 9.04
CA ASN A 108 -2.59 -14.35 9.93
C ASN A 108 -3.61 -15.23 9.18
N GLY A 109 -3.69 -15.14 7.86
CA GLY A 109 -4.61 -15.91 7.04
C GLY A 109 -6.05 -15.42 7.11
N PHE A 110 -6.27 -14.11 7.34
CA PHE A 110 -7.60 -13.50 7.39
C PHE A 110 -7.86 -12.55 6.23
N SER A 111 -9.11 -12.53 5.75
CA SER A 111 -9.58 -11.59 4.72
C SER A 111 -10.88 -10.91 5.17
N VAL A 112 -10.99 -9.61 4.89
CA VAL A 112 -12.23 -8.84 5.09
C VAL A 112 -13.17 -9.10 3.92
N VAL A 113 -14.45 -9.32 4.23
CA VAL A 113 -15.50 -9.57 3.25
C VAL A 113 -16.72 -8.69 3.54
N GLU A 114 -17.43 -8.29 2.49
CA GLU A 114 -18.70 -7.58 2.57
C GLU A 114 -19.86 -8.50 2.21
N VAL A 115 -20.91 -8.47 3.04
CA VAL A 115 -22.21 -9.08 2.77
C VAL A 115 -23.30 -8.10 3.20
N ASN A 116 -24.20 -7.73 2.28
CA ASN A 116 -25.32 -6.81 2.52
C ASN A 116 -24.87 -5.49 3.19
N HIS A 117 -23.80 -4.87 2.68
CA HIS A 117 -23.23 -3.61 3.21
C HIS A 117 -22.69 -3.70 4.64
N LYS A 118 -22.37 -4.91 5.11
CA LYS A 118 -21.71 -5.14 6.39
C LYS A 118 -20.44 -5.95 6.19
N HIS A 119 -19.41 -5.57 6.92
CA HIS A 119 -18.10 -6.20 6.86
C HIS A 119 -17.97 -7.28 7.93
N GLY A 120 -17.40 -8.41 7.53
CA GLY A 120 -16.97 -9.52 8.37
C GLY A 120 -15.54 -9.93 8.02
N VAL A 121 -15.03 -10.95 8.71
CA VAL A 121 -13.69 -11.51 8.45
C VAL A 121 -13.82 -13.00 8.28
N ILE A 122 -13.16 -13.55 7.27
CA ILE A 122 -13.06 -15.00 7.03
C ILE A 122 -11.61 -15.47 7.12
N ASN A 123 -11.43 -16.75 7.37
CA ASN A 123 -10.14 -17.44 7.19
C ASN A 123 -10.01 -18.05 5.78
N LYS A 124 -8.88 -18.70 5.50
CA LYS A 124 -8.60 -19.33 4.20
C LYS A 124 -9.55 -20.47 3.81
N GLU A 125 -10.26 -21.07 4.76
CA GLU A 125 -11.32 -22.05 4.49
C GLU A 125 -12.69 -21.39 4.22
N GLY A 126 -12.78 -20.05 4.20
CA GLY A 126 -14.02 -19.30 4.02
C GLY A 126 -14.91 -19.25 5.26
N LYS A 127 -14.42 -19.69 6.42
CA LYS A 127 -15.18 -19.64 7.68
C LYS A 127 -15.08 -18.26 8.31
N TYR A 128 -16.21 -17.72 8.74
CA TYR A 128 -16.25 -16.47 9.51
C TYR A 128 -15.48 -16.57 10.83
N ILE A 129 -14.53 -15.66 10.97
CA ILE A 129 -13.84 -15.28 12.21
C ILE A 129 -14.63 -14.17 12.89
N LEU A 130 -15.01 -13.13 12.13
CA LEU A 130 -15.94 -12.10 12.55
C LEU A 130 -17.17 -12.13 11.63
N GLN A 131 -18.36 -12.14 12.23
CA GLN A 131 -19.62 -12.09 11.48
C GLN A 131 -19.77 -10.74 10.75
N PRO A 132 -20.44 -10.69 9.59
CA PRO A 132 -20.65 -9.47 8.82
C PRO A 132 -21.71 -8.57 9.48
N ILE A 133 -21.31 -7.91 10.57
CA ILE A 133 -22.19 -7.05 11.38
C ILE A 133 -21.63 -5.63 11.56
N TYR A 134 -20.42 -5.38 11.08
CA TYR A 134 -19.73 -4.10 11.23
C TYR A 134 -19.97 -3.21 10.01
N ASP A 135 -19.94 -1.90 10.22
CA ASP A 135 -20.06 -0.92 9.12
C ASP A 135 -18.79 -0.91 8.26
N SER A 136 -17.63 -1.13 8.89
CA SER A 136 -16.34 -1.30 8.24
C SER A 136 -15.42 -2.16 9.12
N ILE A 137 -14.45 -2.82 8.49
CA ILE A 137 -13.37 -3.57 9.14
C ILE A 137 -12.08 -3.31 8.37
N MET A 138 -11.01 -3.00 9.09
CA MET A 138 -9.64 -2.94 8.58
C MET A 138 -8.72 -3.82 9.43
N ASN A 139 -7.70 -4.41 8.81
CA ASN A 139 -6.67 -5.13 9.53
C ASN A 139 -5.74 -4.13 10.23
N ALA A 140 -5.90 -3.96 11.55
CA ALA A 140 -5.17 -2.96 12.30
C ALA A 140 -3.78 -3.44 12.74
N SER A 141 -3.64 -4.71 13.12
CA SER A 141 -2.36 -5.37 13.42
C SER A 141 -2.58 -6.88 13.61
N ASP A 142 -1.55 -7.61 14.00
CA ASP A 142 -1.63 -9.06 14.21
C ASP A 142 -2.77 -9.48 15.14
N GLY A 143 -3.80 -10.08 14.54
CA GLY A 143 -5.00 -10.55 15.23
C GLY A 143 -5.91 -9.46 15.78
N ILE A 144 -5.70 -8.18 15.42
CA ILE A 144 -6.54 -7.05 15.84
C ILE A 144 -7.10 -6.33 14.61
N PHE A 145 -8.40 -6.06 14.64
CA PHE A 145 -9.10 -5.33 13.60
C PHE A 145 -9.59 -3.99 14.11
N SER A 146 -9.37 -2.93 13.32
CA SER A 146 -10.10 -1.66 13.50
C SER A 146 -11.48 -1.85 12.90
N VAL A 147 -12.52 -1.49 13.65
CA VAL A 147 -13.90 -1.77 13.28
C VAL A 147 -14.78 -0.55 13.52
N THR A 148 -15.64 -0.25 12.55
CA THR A 148 -16.66 0.79 12.69
C THR A 148 -17.99 0.14 13.07
N LYS A 149 -18.62 0.64 14.14
CA LYS A 149 -19.96 0.23 14.54
C LYS A 149 -20.75 1.43 15.01
N ASN A 150 -21.91 1.66 14.39
CA ASN A 150 -22.78 2.82 14.68
C ASN A 150 -22.03 4.16 14.50
N GLY A 151 -21.17 4.24 13.48
CA GLY A 151 -20.44 5.46 13.14
C GLY A 151 -19.31 5.84 14.12
N LYS A 152 -18.86 4.91 14.96
CA LYS A 152 -17.67 5.07 15.81
C LYS A 152 -16.71 3.92 15.59
N ASP A 153 -15.43 4.25 15.61
CA ASP A 153 -14.33 3.31 15.47
C ASP A 153 -13.85 2.83 16.84
N GLY A 154 -13.52 1.55 16.88
CA GLY A 154 -12.89 0.84 17.99
C GLY A 154 -12.05 -0.31 17.46
N TYR A 155 -11.53 -1.15 18.35
CA TYR A 155 -10.68 -2.27 17.97
C TYR A 155 -11.17 -3.56 18.61
N VAL A 156 -11.18 -4.65 17.85
CA VAL A 156 -11.57 -5.99 18.30
C VAL A 156 -10.50 -7.02 17.97
N ASP A 157 -10.39 -8.05 18.78
CA ASP A 157 -9.52 -9.19 18.47
C ASP A 157 -10.22 -10.20 17.53
N VAL A 158 -9.49 -11.25 17.14
CA VAL A 158 -10.02 -12.36 16.31
C VAL A 158 -11.23 -13.09 16.89
N ASN A 159 -11.49 -12.97 18.19
CA ASN A 159 -12.66 -13.57 18.85
C ASN A 159 -13.84 -12.58 18.92
N GLY A 160 -13.67 -11.36 18.39
CA GLY A 160 -14.65 -10.28 18.48
C GLY A 160 -14.69 -9.61 19.86
N LYS A 161 -13.70 -9.84 20.73
CA LYS A 161 -13.60 -9.15 22.01
C LYS A 161 -13.15 -7.72 21.75
N ILE A 162 -13.84 -6.76 22.35
CA ILE A 162 -13.46 -5.35 22.32
C ILE A 162 -12.13 -5.18 23.05
N VAL A 163 -11.12 -4.70 22.32
CA VAL A 163 -9.79 -4.33 22.85
C VAL A 163 -9.78 -2.85 23.18
N ILE A 164 -10.35 -2.01 22.30
CA ILE A 164 -10.52 -0.58 22.52
C ILE A 164 -11.95 -0.20 22.16
N GLU A 165 -12.63 0.48 23.08
CA GLU A 165 -14.02 0.94 22.98
C GLU A 165 -14.30 1.75 21.70
N PHE A 166 -15.53 1.66 21.19
CA PHE A 166 -16.02 2.40 20.02
C PHE A 166 -16.25 3.88 20.34
N LYS A 167 -15.17 4.66 20.41
CA LYS A 167 -15.21 6.05 20.86
C LYS A 167 -14.59 7.05 19.89
N PHE A 168 -13.88 6.59 18.87
CA PHE A 168 -13.19 7.47 17.93
C PHE A 168 -14.07 7.77 16.72
N ALA A 169 -13.88 8.96 16.14
CA ALA A 169 -14.53 9.33 14.89
C ALA A 169 -13.87 8.61 13.69
N CYS A 170 -12.56 8.37 13.79
CA CYS A 170 -11.78 7.55 12.87
C CYS A 170 -10.60 6.94 13.62
N ALA A 171 -10.24 5.68 13.32
CA ALA A 171 -9.10 5.00 13.93
C ALA A 171 -8.29 4.23 12.88
N HIS A 172 -7.02 4.61 12.71
CA HIS A 172 -6.09 4.00 11.76
C HIS A 172 -5.57 2.64 12.27
N ASN A 173 -4.86 1.93 11.41
CA ASN A 173 -4.12 0.72 11.79
C ASN A 173 -2.98 1.06 12.77
N PHE A 174 -2.52 0.05 13.52
CA PHE A 174 -1.29 0.21 14.29
C PHE A 174 -0.08 0.13 13.36
N SER A 175 0.79 1.11 13.46
CA SER A 175 2.11 1.15 12.83
C SER A 175 3.12 1.47 13.92
N GLU A 176 4.16 0.64 14.07
CA GLU A 176 5.17 0.81 15.13
C GLU A 176 4.56 0.88 16.54
N GLU A 177 3.60 -0.03 16.83
CA GLU A 177 2.87 -0.12 18.10
C GLU A 177 1.93 1.06 18.43
N LEU A 178 1.77 2.01 17.50
CA LEU A 178 0.97 3.22 17.67
C LEU A 178 -0.14 3.29 16.62
N ALA A 179 -1.31 3.80 16.99
CA ALA A 179 -2.37 4.10 16.04
C ALA A 179 -2.76 5.57 16.11
N ILE A 180 -3.03 6.14 14.94
CA ILE A 180 -3.57 7.49 14.83
C ILE A 180 -5.07 7.42 14.98
N VAL A 181 -5.61 8.31 15.80
CA VAL A 181 -7.04 8.42 16.03
C VAL A 181 -7.50 9.85 15.88
N HIS A 182 -8.73 9.98 15.41
CA HIS A 182 -9.43 11.23 15.25
C HIS A 182 -10.57 11.32 16.26
N THR A 183 -10.68 12.46 16.93
CA THR A 183 -11.77 12.71 17.88
C THR A 183 -12.84 13.61 17.27
N GLU A 184 -14.00 13.74 17.93
CA GLU A 184 -15.13 14.55 17.45
C GLU A 184 -14.77 16.00 17.10
N ASN A 185 -13.75 16.57 17.74
CA ASN A 185 -13.28 17.93 17.50
C ASN A 185 -12.42 18.08 16.23
N ARG A 186 -12.29 17.00 15.46
CA ARG A 186 -11.51 16.86 14.25
C ARG A 186 -9.99 16.97 14.38
N LYS A 187 -9.44 16.76 15.58
CA LYS A 187 -8.00 16.69 15.81
C LYS A 187 -7.49 15.25 15.86
N TYR A 188 -6.29 15.07 15.33
CA TYR A 188 -5.54 13.83 15.38
C TYR A 188 -4.70 13.76 16.65
N GLY A 189 -4.80 12.61 17.32
CA GLY A 189 -3.91 12.16 18.40
C GLY A 189 -3.38 10.78 18.10
N VAL A 190 -2.56 10.26 19.01
CA VAL A 190 -1.88 8.97 18.85
C VAL A 190 -2.10 8.14 20.10
N ILE A 191 -2.54 6.90 19.92
CA ILE A 191 -2.77 5.95 21.00
C ILE A 191 -1.82 4.75 20.90
N ASN A 192 -1.57 4.11 22.04
CA ASN A 192 -0.93 2.80 22.11
C ASN A 192 -1.96 1.67 21.91
N LYS A 193 -1.50 0.41 21.94
CA LYS A 193 -2.35 -0.78 21.82
C LYS A 193 -3.37 -0.99 22.94
N THR A 194 -3.26 -0.27 24.07
CA THR A 194 -4.27 -0.29 25.15
C THR A 194 -5.35 0.79 24.96
N GLY A 195 -5.18 1.69 23.98
CA GLY A 195 -6.10 2.79 23.70
C GLY A 195 -5.87 4.04 24.54
N GLU A 196 -4.73 4.13 25.22
CA GLU A 196 -4.26 5.30 25.96
C GLU A 196 -3.53 6.26 25.02
N PHE A 197 -3.71 7.56 25.20
CA PHE A 197 -3.02 8.56 24.40
C PHE A 197 -1.53 8.61 24.75
N VAL A 198 -0.70 8.41 23.73
CA VAL A 198 0.74 8.73 23.74
C VAL A 198 0.93 10.20 23.35
N ILE A 199 0.15 10.67 22.37
CA ILE A 199 0.10 12.08 21.97
C ILE A 199 -1.37 12.53 22.00
N GLU A 200 -1.66 13.52 22.84
CA GLU A 200 -3.00 14.09 22.94
C GLU A 200 -3.46 14.71 21.60
N PRO A 201 -4.76 14.63 21.25
CA PRO A 201 -5.29 15.15 20.00
C PRO A 201 -5.02 16.66 19.84
N ARG A 202 -4.15 17.02 18.89
CA ARG A 202 -3.77 18.42 18.64
C ARG A 202 -3.50 18.75 17.18
N PHE A 203 -3.18 17.74 16.35
CA PHE A 203 -2.82 17.96 14.96
C PHE A 203 -4.05 18.09 14.07
N ASN A 204 -3.93 18.91 13.01
CA ASN A 204 -4.96 19.01 11.96
C ASN A 204 -4.75 17.97 10.87
N TYR A 205 -3.53 17.50 10.70
CA TYR A 205 -3.16 16.43 9.78
C TYR A 205 -2.02 15.62 10.38
N LEU A 206 -2.16 14.29 10.35
CA LEU A 206 -1.14 13.36 10.80
C LEU A 206 -1.26 12.06 10.00
N ARG A 207 -0.15 11.59 9.41
CA ARG A 207 -0.03 10.29 8.76
C ARG A 207 0.61 9.27 9.70
N ASP A 208 0.40 7.99 9.44
CA ASP A 208 0.93 6.88 10.24
C ASP A 208 2.45 6.97 10.40
N PHE A 209 2.97 6.52 11.55
CA PHE A 209 4.40 6.44 11.78
C PHE A 209 5.03 5.40 10.87
N LYS A 210 6.05 5.80 10.12
CA LYS A 210 6.90 4.94 9.32
C LYS A 210 8.34 5.32 9.57
N ASP A 211 9.17 4.33 9.86
CA ASP A 211 10.57 4.53 10.20
C ASP A 211 10.76 5.50 11.39
N GLY A 212 9.86 5.46 12.38
CA GLY A 212 9.89 6.32 13.56
C GLY A 212 9.45 7.76 13.36
N LEU A 213 8.98 8.13 12.17
CA LEU A 213 8.53 9.49 11.85
C LEU A 213 7.14 9.49 11.19
N ALA A 214 6.36 10.53 11.46
CA ALA A 214 5.05 10.76 10.87
C ALA A 214 5.00 12.12 10.19
N VAL A 215 4.40 12.19 9.01
CA VAL A 215 4.09 13.47 8.33
C VAL A 215 2.99 14.19 9.11
N PHE A 216 3.16 15.48 9.38
CA PHE A 216 2.18 16.26 10.12
C PHE A 216 1.96 17.68 9.58
N SER A 217 0.84 18.27 9.98
CA SER A 217 0.61 19.71 10.02
C SER A 217 -0.20 20.12 11.25
N GLU A 218 0.28 21.14 11.98
CA GLU A 218 -0.47 21.76 13.06
C GLU A 218 -1.53 22.75 12.58
N LYS A 219 -1.37 23.34 11.40
CA LYS A 219 -2.31 24.34 10.87
C LYS A 219 -3.38 23.69 10.01
N GLU A 220 -4.60 24.16 10.20
CA GLU A 220 -5.70 23.84 9.30
C GLU A 220 -5.39 24.47 7.92
N ASN A 221 -5.59 23.71 6.85
CA ASN A 221 -5.27 24.11 5.47
C ASN A 221 -3.81 24.57 5.27
N SER A 222 -2.86 23.99 6.01
CA SER A 222 -1.43 24.24 5.75
C SER A 222 -1.06 23.75 4.36
N GLU A 223 -0.41 24.61 3.58
CA GLU A 223 0.26 24.23 2.33
C GLU A 223 1.58 23.50 2.58
N LYS A 224 2.01 23.42 3.85
CA LYS A 224 3.32 22.92 4.24
C LYS A 224 3.24 21.78 5.24
N LEU A 225 4.05 20.76 4.99
CA LEU A 225 4.17 19.54 5.79
C LEU A 225 5.55 19.45 6.45
N GLY A 226 5.57 18.84 7.62
CA GLY A 226 6.76 18.52 8.41
C GLY A 226 6.73 17.07 8.90
N TYR A 227 7.68 16.72 9.77
CA TYR A 227 7.75 15.40 10.40
C TYR A 227 7.88 15.49 11.92
N ILE A 228 7.13 14.65 12.64
CA ILE A 228 7.27 14.43 14.08
C ILE A 228 7.78 13.02 14.39
N ASP A 229 8.37 12.84 15.57
CA ASP A 229 8.68 11.52 16.11
C ASP A 229 7.49 10.91 16.89
N THR A 230 7.67 9.67 17.35
CA THR A 230 6.68 8.88 18.09
C THR A 230 6.33 9.45 19.47
N GLU A 231 7.12 10.38 20.00
CA GLU A 231 6.84 11.14 21.23
C GLU A 231 6.11 12.46 20.93
N GLY A 232 5.95 12.80 19.64
CA GLY A 232 5.26 13.99 19.17
C GLY A 232 6.16 15.22 19.08
N ASN A 233 7.48 15.07 19.15
CA ASN A 233 8.43 16.16 18.96
C ASN A 233 8.57 16.48 17.47
N ILE A 234 8.64 17.76 17.13
CA ILE A 234 8.88 18.20 15.74
C ILE A 234 10.34 17.93 15.40
N VAL A 235 10.58 16.95 14.51
CA VAL A 235 11.92 16.62 14.00
C VAL A 235 12.27 17.48 12.79
N ILE A 236 11.30 17.69 11.90
CA ILE A 236 11.45 18.57 10.74
C ILE A 236 10.24 19.51 10.69
N LYS A 237 10.49 20.81 10.89
CA LYS A 237 9.46 21.84 10.81
C LYS A 237 8.84 21.93 9.42
N GLU A 238 7.57 22.30 9.35
CA GLU A 238 6.79 22.37 8.13
C GLU A 238 7.43 23.30 7.08
N LYS A 239 7.80 22.73 5.92
CA LYS A 239 8.43 23.47 4.82
C LYS A 239 8.25 22.84 3.44
N TYR A 240 7.81 21.58 3.36
CA TYR A 240 7.60 20.87 2.10
C TYR A 240 6.17 21.00 1.61
N TYR A 241 5.97 21.13 0.29
CA TYR A 241 4.63 21.17 -0.30
C TYR A 241 3.96 19.79 -0.30
N GLU A 242 4.76 18.74 -0.51
CA GLU A 242 4.39 17.34 -0.37
C GLU A 242 5.45 16.62 0.49
N ALA A 243 5.02 15.64 1.28
CA ALA A 243 5.88 14.79 2.09
C ALA A 243 5.32 13.37 2.09
N LYS A 244 6.13 12.41 1.63
CA LYS A 244 5.82 10.98 1.70
C LYS A 244 6.35 10.36 3.00
N ASP A 245 5.97 9.11 3.25
CA ASP A 245 6.41 8.41 4.45
C ASP A 245 7.91 8.10 4.37
N PHE A 246 8.57 8.00 5.54
CA PHE A 246 9.93 7.49 5.56
C PHE A 246 9.93 5.99 5.28
N THR A 247 10.74 5.59 4.31
CA THR A 247 10.98 4.19 3.94
C THR A 247 12.48 4.00 3.76
N GLU A 248 13.03 2.97 4.39
CA GLU A 248 14.47 2.68 4.34
C GLU A 248 15.36 3.91 4.68
N GLY A 249 14.92 4.74 5.62
CA GLY A 249 15.65 5.92 6.10
C GLY A 249 15.62 7.14 5.19
N LEU A 250 14.87 7.13 4.08
CA LEU A 250 14.66 8.28 3.19
C LEU A 250 13.17 8.56 3.01
N ALA A 251 12.82 9.80 2.71
CA ALA A 251 11.46 10.18 2.32
C ALA A 251 11.51 11.11 1.10
N ALA A 252 10.57 10.91 0.17
CA ALA A 252 10.37 11.83 -0.94
C ALA A 252 9.63 13.09 -0.45
N VAL A 253 10.11 14.27 -0.87
CA VAL A 253 9.53 15.55 -0.49
C VAL A 253 9.54 16.53 -1.66
N GLU A 254 8.53 17.39 -1.72
CA GLU A 254 8.43 18.46 -2.71
C GLU A 254 8.92 19.80 -2.14
N THR A 255 9.87 20.42 -2.83
CA THR A 255 10.31 21.80 -2.60
C THR A 255 9.77 22.71 -3.71
N ASN A 256 10.15 23.99 -3.70
CA ASN A 256 9.83 24.89 -4.81
C ASN A 256 10.56 24.56 -6.12
N LYS A 257 11.45 23.57 -6.15
CA LYS A 257 12.20 23.14 -7.35
C LYS A 257 11.69 21.83 -7.94
N GLY A 258 10.96 21.03 -7.16
CA GLY A 258 10.47 19.71 -7.52
C GLY A 258 10.65 18.70 -6.40
N MET A 259 10.49 17.43 -6.75
CA MET A 259 10.62 16.27 -5.86
C MET A 259 12.08 15.87 -5.68
N GLY A 260 12.47 15.56 -4.44
CA GLY A 260 13.77 15.01 -4.06
C GLY A 260 13.65 14.13 -2.82
N TYR A 261 14.77 13.65 -2.29
CA TYR A 261 14.76 12.75 -1.12
C TYR A 261 15.59 13.30 0.03
N ILE A 262 15.05 13.20 1.23
CA ILE A 262 15.69 13.65 2.47
C ILE A 262 15.99 12.50 3.42
N ASP A 263 16.99 12.68 4.29
CA ASP A 263 17.19 11.81 5.45
C ASP A 263 16.27 12.20 6.63
N LYS A 264 16.28 11.40 7.69
CA LYS A 264 15.50 11.63 8.93
C LYS A 264 15.80 12.95 9.65
N LYS A 265 16.89 13.65 9.30
CA LYS A 265 17.24 14.97 9.83
C LYS A 265 16.83 16.10 8.88
N GLY A 266 16.16 15.79 7.77
CA GLY A 266 15.71 16.73 6.75
C GLY A 266 16.81 17.22 5.81
N LYS A 267 17.96 16.53 5.76
CA LYS A 267 19.04 16.84 4.81
C LYS A 267 18.70 16.22 3.46
N LEU A 268 18.77 17.03 2.40
CA LEU A 268 18.59 16.57 1.03
C LEU A 268 19.72 15.60 0.62
N ILE A 269 19.36 14.36 0.30
CA ILE A 269 20.28 13.28 -0.11
C ILE A 269 20.29 13.14 -1.63
N ILE A 270 19.12 13.17 -2.26
CA ILE A 270 18.92 13.18 -3.71
C ILE A 270 18.25 14.50 -4.08
N LYS A 271 18.79 15.19 -5.09
CA LYS A 271 18.39 16.54 -5.48
C LYS A 271 16.90 16.63 -5.84
N ASP A 272 16.32 17.79 -5.54
CA ASP A 272 14.91 18.16 -5.71
C ASP A 272 14.61 18.64 -7.14
N VAL A 273 14.81 17.75 -8.10
CA VAL A 273 14.74 18.06 -9.55
C VAL A 273 13.72 17.22 -10.30
N PHE A 274 13.08 16.25 -9.63
CA PHE A 274 12.13 15.34 -10.26
C PHE A 274 10.74 15.96 -10.31
N THR A 275 9.98 15.56 -11.33
CA THR A 275 8.55 15.85 -11.45
C THR A 275 7.76 14.98 -10.48
N THR A 276 8.11 13.70 -10.35
CA THR A 276 7.54 12.78 -9.35
C THR A 276 8.63 11.89 -8.76
N ALA A 277 8.43 11.40 -7.54
CA ALA A 277 9.33 10.48 -6.87
C ALA A 277 8.52 9.55 -5.96
N ASP A 278 8.68 8.24 -6.11
CA ASP A 278 8.02 7.22 -5.29
C ASP A 278 8.82 6.86 -4.04
N ASP A 279 8.21 6.14 -3.10
CA ASP A 279 8.89 5.67 -1.91
C ASP A 279 9.94 4.63 -2.26
N PHE A 280 10.98 4.49 -1.42
CA PHE A 280 11.98 3.46 -1.62
C PHE A 280 11.41 2.09 -1.22
N LYS A 281 11.55 1.10 -2.11
CA LYS A 281 11.21 -0.30 -1.87
C LYS A 281 12.33 -1.21 -2.39
N ASP A 282 12.91 -2.00 -1.51
CA ASP A 282 14.08 -2.84 -1.75
C ASP A 282 15.29 -2.05 -2.30
N GLY A 283 15.50 -0.84 -1.75
CA GLY A 283 16.62 0.04 -2.12
C GLY A 283 16.46 0.79 -3.44
N ILE A 284 15.30 0.68 -4.09
CA ILE A 284 15.00 1.27 -5.41
C ILE A 284 13.77 2.18 -5.30
N ALA A 285 13.79 3.32 -5.99
CA ALA A 285 12.62 4.16 -6.15
C ALA A 285 12.43 4.57 -7.62
N CYS A 286 11.18 4.64 -8.06
CA CYS A 286 10.82 5.20 -9.35
C CYS A 286 10.79 6.73 -9.26
N VAL A 287 11.30 7.40 -10.29
CA VAL A 287 11.27 8.86 -10.41
C VAL A 287 10.92 9.25 -11.83
N THR A 288 10.24 10.39 -11.99
CA THR A 288 9.99 10.98 -13.30
C THR A 288 10.70 12.32 -13.42
N TYR A 289 11.40 12.55 -14.52
CA TYR A 289 12.04 13.81 -14.88
C TYR A 289 11.54 14.27 -16.26
N LYS A 290 10.80 15.40 -16.29
CA LYS A 290 10.26 15.99 -17.55
C LYS A 290 9.46 14.98 -18.39
N GLY A 291 8.70 14.10 -17.74
CA GLY A 291 7.88 13.08 -18.40
C GLY A 291 8.60 11.76 -18.70
N ASN A 292 9.91 11.67 -18.48
CA ASN A 292 10.68 10.44 -18.63
C ASN A 292 10.92 9.79 -17.28
N TRP A 293 10.68 8.49 -17.17
CA TRP A 293 10.79 7.74 -15.93
C TRP A 293 12.18 7.10 -15.77
N GLY A 294 12.52 6.72 -14.53
CA GLY A 294 13.77 6.03 -14.20
C GLY A 294 13.77 5.44 -12.81
N TYR A 295 14.71 4.53 -12.57
CA TYR A 295 14.92 3.88 -11.28
C TYR A 295 16.25 4.32 -10.68
N VAL A 296 16.18 4.90 -9.48
CA VAL A 296 17.33 5.36 -8.71
C VAL A 296 17.48 4.53 -7.45
N THR A 297 18.72 4.27 -7.06
CA THR A 297 19.06 3.61 -5.80
C THR A 297 19.30 4.61 -4.67
N ARG A 298 19.26 4.14 -3.42
CA ARG A 298 19.54 4.97 -2.23
C ARG A 298 20.94 5.58 -2.21
N ASP A 299 21.92 4.93 -2.83
CA ASP A 299 23.30 5.43 -2.99
C ASP A 299 23.48 6.31 -4.24
N LYS A 300 22.37 6.74 -4.86
CA LYS A 300 22.32 7.71 -5.97
C LYS A 300 22.91 7.16 -7.26
N LYS A 301 22.66 5.88 -7.55
CA LYS A 301 23.00 5.27 -8.84
C LYS A 301 21.74 5.05 -9.65
N TRP A 302 21.88 5.11 -10.97
CA TRP A 302 20.80 4.77 -11.88
C TRP A 302 20.81 3.28 -12.16
N ILE A 303 19.66 2.62 -11.96
CA ILE A 303 19.34 1.32 -12.57
C ILE A 303 18.84 1.57 -13.98
N TYR A 304 17.91 2.53 -14.11
CA TYR A 304 17.43 3.02 -15.40
C TYR A 304 17.37 4.54 -15.35
N LYS A 305 18.17 5.20 -16.18
CA LYS A 305 18.32 6.66 -16.17
C LYS A 305 17.23 7.31 -17.04
N PRO A 306 16.46 8.29 -16.52
CA PRO A 306 15.52 9.04 -17.35
C PRO A 306 16.25 9.74 -18.49
N GLU A 307 15.64 9.72 -19.69
CA GLU A 307 16.20 10.38 -20.86
C GLU A 307 16.35 11.91 -20.60
N GLY A 308 17.53 12.45 -20.95
CA GLY A 308 17.84 13.89 -20.81
C GLY A 308 18.19 14.37 -19.40
N PHE A 309 18.38 13.47 -18.44
CA PHE A 309 18.86 13.81 -17.10
C PHE A 309 20.39 13.85 -17.05
N ASP A 310 21.07 14.92 -16.62
CA ASP A 310 22.56 14.97 -16.62
C ASP A 310 23.19 15.50 -15.33
N LEU A 311 22.43 15.58 -14.23
CA LEU A 311 22.87 16.23 -13.00
C LEU A 311 23.19 15.21 -11.89
N TRP A 312 24.39 15.32 -11.31
CA TRP A 312 24.66 14.92 -9.92
C TRP A 312 25.23 16.09 -9.15
#